data_AF-A0A349J4K6-F1
#
_entry.id   AF-A0A349J4K6-F1
#
_cell.length_a   1.000
_cell.length_b   1.000
_cell.length_c   1.000
_cell.angle_alpha   90.00
_cell.angle_beta   90.00
_cell.angle_gamma   90.00
#
_symmetry.space_group_name_H-M   'P 1'
#
loop_
_entity.id
_entity.type
_entity.pdbx_description
1 polymer ?
#
loop_
_entity_poly.entity_id
_entity_poly.type
_entity_poly.pdbx_seq_one_letter_code
_entity_poly.pdbx_strand_id
1 'polypeptide(L)' 'MRYLPLTDTDRQAMLVTIGAGQIDELFIDVPQAARREGTVELPRHQGE' A
#
# COMPACT_ATOMS: atom_id res chain seq x y z
N MET A 1 7.47 17.32 -6.29
CA MET A 1 8.36 16.15 -6.53
C MET A 1 7.56 14.89 -6.28
N ARG A 2 7.34 14.06 -7.29
CA ARG A 2 6.49 12.87 -7.16
C ARG A 2 7.24 11.78 -6.37
N TYR A 3 6.84 11.57 -5.11
CA TYR A 3 7.49 10.64 -4.18
C TYR A 3 7.36 9.16 -4.59
N LEU A 4 6.38 8.83 -5.43
CA LEU A 4 6.16 7.48 -5.96
C LEU A 4 6.23 7.52 -7.50
N PRO A 5 7.37 7.14 -8.09
CA PRO A 5 7.54 7.17 -9.55
C PRO A 5 6.85 5.98 -10.24
N LEU A 6 6.51 4.93 -9.48
CA LEU A 6 5.91 3.71 -9.99
C LEU A 6 4.49 3.95 -10.48
N THR A 7 4.21 3.39 -11.65
CA THR A 7 2.86 3.31 -12.23
C THR A 7 2.09 2.13 -11.64
N ASP A 8 0.79 2.06 -11.93
CA ASP A 8 -0.04 0.92 -11.55
C ASP A 8 0.43 -0.38 -12.24
N THR A 9 0.92 -0.27 -13.49
CA THR A 9 1.51 -1.39 -14.24
C THR A 9 2.76 -1.93 -13.54
N ASP A 10 3.64 -1.05 -13.08
CA ASP A 10 4.85 -1.46 -12.36
C ASP A 10 4.49 -2.21 -11.07
N ARG A 11 3.49 -1.70 -10.33
CA ARG A 11 3.00 -2.34 -9.10
C ARG A 11 2.39 -3.71 -9.37
N GLN A 12 1.63 -3.86 -10.44
CA GLN A 12 1.06 -5.16 -10.84
C GLN A 12 2.15 -6.17 -11.21
N ALA A 13 3.16 -5.74 -11.98
CA ALA A 13 4.29 -6.61 -12.33
C ALA A 13 5.06 -7.09 -11.09
N MET A 14 5.26 -6.21 -10.10
CA MET A 14 5.87 -6.57 -8.83
C MET A 14 5.05 -7.61 -8.06
N LEU A 15 3.73 -7.41 -7.94
CA LEU A 15 2.83 -8.35 -7.26
C LEU A 15 2.85 -9.74 -7.91
N VAL A 16 2.79 -9.80 -9.24
CA VAL A 16 2.91 -11.06 -10.00
C VAL A 16 4.26 -11.75 -9.72
N THR A 17 5.35 -10.98 -9.68
CA THR A 17 6.70 -11.51 -9.44
C THR A 17 6.81 -12.20 -8.07
N ILE A 18 6.15 -11.67 -7.05
CA ILE A 18 6.16 -12.23 -5.70
C ILE A 18 4.98 -13.19 -5.42
N GLY A 19 4.12 -13.43 -6.42
CA GLY A 19 2.98 -14.33 -6.31
C GLY A 19 1.82 -13.82 -5.45
N ALA A 20 1.71 -12.50 -5.25
CA ALA A 20 0.61 -11.88 -4.50
C ALA A 20 -0.48 -11.36 -5.44
N GLY A 21 -1.76 -11.58 -5.10
CA GLY A 21 -2.91 -11.12 -5.88
C GLY A 21 -3.27 -9.66 -5.63
N GLN A 22 -2.98 -9.14 -4.44
CA GLN A 22 -3.24 -7.75 -4.05
C GLN A 22 -2.34 -7.29 -2.91
N ILE A 23 -2.34 -5.98 -2.63
CA ILE A 23 -1.52 -5.36 -1.58
C ILE A 23 -1.86 -5.91 -0.19
N ASP A 24 -3.14 -6.18 0.11
CA ASP A 24 -3.55 -6.61 1.45
C ASP A 24 -2.99 -8.00 1.82
N GLU A 25 -2.69 -8.84 0.83
CA GLU A 25 -2.05 -10.15 1.03
C GLU A 25 -0.64 -10.02 1.61
N LEU A 26 0.03 -8.88 1.43
CA LEU A 26 1.36 -8.63 1.99
C LEU A 26 1.34 -8.45 3.52
N PHE A 27 0.15 -8.34 4.12
CA PHE A 27 -0.05 -8.06 5.55
C PHE A 27 -0.74 -9.20 6.31
N ILE A 28 -0.87 -10.41 5.73
CA ILE A 28 -1.56 -11.54 6.37
C ILE A 28 -0.95 -11.93 7.72
N ASP A 29 0.36 -11.78 7.88
CA ASP A 29 1.09 -12.10 9.10
C ASP A 29 1.00 -10.99 10.17
N VAL A 30 0.41 -9.83 9.84
CA VAL A 30 0.18 -8.73 10.78
C VAL A 30 -1.09 -9.02 11.58
N PRO A 31 -1.00 -9.26 12.91
CA PRO A 31 -2.17 -9.56 13.73
C PRO A 31 -3.20 -8.44 13.66
N GLN A 32 -4.49 -8.78 13.67
CA GLN A 32 -5.57 -7.79 13.60
C GLN A 32 -5.46 -6.74 14.72
N ALA A 33 -5.06 -7.14 15.93
CA ALA A 33 -4.88 -6.24 17.07
C ALA A 33 -3.75 -5.21 16.88
N ALA A 34 -2.82 -5.45 15.94
CA ALA A 34 -1.76 -4.51 15.59
C ALA A 34 -2.15 -3.58 14.42
N ARG A 35 -3.29 -3.83 13.76
CA ARG A 35 -3.78 -2.99 12.67
C ARG A 35 -4.49 -1.77 13.24
N ARG A 36 -4.19 -0.60 12.71
CA ARG A 36 -4.90 0.63 13.08
C ARG A 36 -6.30 0.63 12.47
N GLU A 37 -7.29 1.03 13.25
CA GLU A 37 -8.61 1.35 12.72
C GLU A 37 -8.58 2.72 12.02
N GLY A 38 -8.93 2.72 10.73
CA GLY A 38 -8.99 3.94 9.93
C GLY A 38 -7.62 4.57 9.63
N THR A 39 -7.65 5.81 9.16
CA THR A 39 -6.46 6.55 8.78
C THR A 39 -5.70 7.12 9.98
N VAL A 40 -4.46 7.51 9.75
CA VAL A 40 -3.72 8.35 10.70
C VAL A 40 -4.40 9.71 10.87
N GLU A 41 -4.30 10.30 12.06
CA GLU A 41 -4.83 11.62 12.40
C GLU A 41 -3.96 12.73 11.80
N LEU A 42 -3.99 12.84 10.47
CA LEU A 42 -3.30 13.87 9.71
C LEU A 42 -4.29 14.59 8.79
N PRO A 43 -4.03 15.86 8.44
CA PRO A 43 -4.74 16.53 7.35
C PRO A 43 -4.69 15.67 6.08
N ARG A 44 -5.73 15.80 5.24
CA ARG A 44 -5.71 15.16 3.92
C ARG A 44 -4.54 15.69 3.11
N HIS A 45 -4.10 14.90 2.13
CA HIS A 45 -3.05 15.31 1.21
C HIS A 45 -3.33 16.73 0.67
N GLN A 46 -2.29 17.54 0.63
CA GLN A 46 -2.30 18.81 -0.08
C GLN A 46 -1.76 18.53 -1.48
N GLY A 47 -2.44 19.05 -2.51
CA GLY A 47 -1.88 19.07 -3.86
C GLY A 47 -0.58 19.87 -3.91
N GLU A 48 0.18 19.74 -5.00
CA GLU A 48 1.33 20.63 -5.25
C GLU A 48 0.93 22.10 -5.34
#